data_AF-A0A9D6TF66-F1
#
_entry.id   AF-A0A9D6TF66-F1
#
_cell.length_a   1.000
_cell.length_b   1.000
_cell.length_c   1.000
_cell.angle_alpha   90.00
_cell.angle_beta   90.00
_cell.angle_gamma   90.00
#
_symmetry.space_group_name_H-M   'P 1'
#
loop_
_entity.id
_entity.type
_entity.pdbx_description
1 polymer ?
#
loop_
_entity_poly.entity_id
_entity_poly.type
_entity_poly.pdbx_seq_one_letter_code
_entity_poly.pdbx_strand_id
1 'polypeptide(L)' 'MELVLIDLADILSAIDVSLLHQLSFWDALIVGAARKADCSVLYTEDLQHGRRFNGLSIINPFGAR' A
#
# COMPACT_ATOMS: atom_id res chain seq x y z
N MET A 1 -10.74 -12.64 8.50
CA MET A 1 -9.67 -11.67 8.78
C MET A 1 -8.37 -12.39 8.53
N GLU A 2 -7.72 -12.07 7.43
CA GLU A 2 -6.43 -12.65 7.08
C GLU A 2 -5.32 -11.70 7.55
N LEU A 3 -4.25 -12.26 8.11
CA LEU A 3 -3.08 -11.49 8.55
C LEU A 3 -1.94 -11.72 7.57
N VAL A 4 -1.32 -10.64 7.13
CA VAL A 4 -0.14 -10.68 6.27
C VAL A 4 1.10 -10.63 7.15
N LEU A 5 1.92 -11.67 7.08
CA LEU A 5 3.22 -11.68 7.76
C LEU A 5 4.25 -10.93 6.92
N ILE A 6 4.98 -10.04 7.58
CA ILE A 6 6.04 -9.22 6.99
C ILE A 6 7.39 -9.90 7.24
N ASP A 7 8.15 -10.11 6.18
CA ASP A 7 9.51 -10.64 6.22
C ASP A 7 10.54 -9.62 5.70
N LEU A 8 11.81 -10.04 5.63
CA LEU A 8 12.89 -9.18 5.17
C LEU A 8 12.70 -8.67 3.75
N ALA A 9 12.16 -9.50 2.84
CA ALA A 9 11.96 -9.10 1.45
C ALA A 9 10.90 -7.99 1.33
N ASP A 10 9.86 -8.05 2.16
CA ASP A 10 8.85 -7.00 2.23
C ASP A 10 9.43 -5.67 2.73
N ILE A 11 10.29 -5.72 3.75
CA ILE A 11 10.95 -4.53 4.30
C ILE A 11 11.85 -3.88 3.24
N LEU A 12 12.67 -4.67 2.54
CA LEU A 12 13.53 -4.16 1.47
C LEU A 12 12.70 -3.57 0.32
N SER A 13 11.65 -4.27 -0.10
CA SER A 13 10.73 -3.76 -1.13
C SER A 13 10.04 -2.47 -0.69
N ALA A 14 9.69 -2.32 0.59
CA ALA A 14 9.07 -1.11 1.13
C ALA A 14 10.04 0.08 1.13
N ILE A 15 11.33 -0.14 1.38
CA ILE A 15 12.37 0.91 1.25
C ILE A 15 12.42 1.39 -0.21
N ASP A 16 12.47 0.48 -1.18
CA ASP A 16 12.52 0.84 -2.60
C ASP A 16 11.26 1.61 -3.03
N VAL A 17 10.08 1.12 -2.64
CA VAL A 17 8.80 1.79 -2.93
C VAL A 17 8.74 3.17 -2.27
N SER A 18 9.16 3.29 -1.01
CA SER A 18 9.21 4.55 -0.28
C SER A 18 10.01 5.61 -1.05
N LEU A 19 11.21 5.24 -1.51
CA LEU A 19 12.09 6.13 -2.27
C LEU A 19 11.53 6.47 -3.66
N LEU A 20 11.06 5.46 -4.42
CA LEU A 20 10.56 5.64 -5.78
C LEU A 20 9.25 6.45 -5.83
N HIS A 21 8.41 6.31 -4.81
CA HIS A 21 7.07 6.85 -4.80
C HIS A 21 6.87 8.00 -3.79
N GLN A 22 7.94 8.42 -3.10
CA GLN A 22 7.96 9.45 -2.07
C GLN A 22 6.86 9.24 -1.02
N LEU A 23 6.74 7.99 -0.57
CA LEU A 23 5.84 7.61 0.52
C LEU A 23 6.61 7.60 1.83
N SER A 24 5.91 7.66 2.97
CA SER A 24 6.53 7.24 4.21
C SER A 24 6.89 5.76 4.12
N PHE A 25 7.93 5.31 4.85
CA PHE A 25 8.29 3.90 4.88
C PHE A 25 7.12 2.99 5.29
N TRP A 26 6.31 3.43 6.27
CA TRP A 26 5.17 2.65 6.75
C TRP A 26 4.06 2.56 5.72
N ASP A 27 3.77 3.65 5.00
CA ASP A 27 2.79 3.62 3.91
C ASP A 27 3.23 2.69 2.78
N ALA A 28 4.52 2.75 2.42
CA ALA A 28 5.11 1.85 1.43
C ALA A 28 5.01 0.38 1.87
N LEU A 29 5.22 0.09 3.15
CA LEU A 29 5.09 -1.25 3.71
C LEU A 29 3.63 -1.74 3.68
N ILE A 30 2.66 -0.89 4.01
CA ILE A 30 1.22 -1.22 3.92
C ILE A 30 0.81 -1.50 2.47
N VAL A 31 1.28 -0.69 1.52
CA VAL A 31 1.06 -0.92 0.07
C VAL A 31 1.67 -2.26 -0.36
N GLY A 32 2.89 -2.57 0.10
CA GLY A 32 3.54 -3.85 -0.15
C GLY A 32 2.76 -5.03 0.42
N ALA A 33 2.31 -4.93 1.67
CA ALA A 33 1.51 -5.96 2.35
C ALA A 33 0.17 -6.21 1.64
N ALA A 34 -0.53 -5.15 1.23
CA ALA A 34 -1.78 -5.27 0.47
C ALA A 34 -1.55 -5.99 -0.86
N ARG A 35 -0.44 -5.71 -1.54
CA ARG A 35 -0.06 -6.42 -2.78
C ARG A 35 0.32 -7.88 -2.51
N LYS A 36 1.02 -8.18 -1.41
CA LYS A 36 1.37 -9.55 -0.99
C LYS A 36 0.13 -10.40 -0.70
N ALA A 37 -0.95 -9.78 -0.24
CA ALA A 37 -2.25 -10.41 -0.03
C ALA A 37 -3.12 -10.50 -1.29
N ASP A 38 -2.59 -10.14 -2.47
CA ASP A 38 -3.33 -10.02 -3.72
C ASP A 38 -4.59 -9.14 -3.64
N CYS A 39 -4.57 -8.11 -2.78
CA CYS A 39 -5.67 -7.16 -2.70
C CYS A 39 -5.73 -6.30 -3.97
N SER A 40 -6.94 -6.10 -4.48
CA SER A 40 -7.20 -5.16 -5.59
C SER A 40 -7.46 -3.72 -5.11
N VAL A 41 -7.80 -3.54 -3.83
CA VAL A 41 -8.11 -2.24 -3.22
C VAL A 41 -7.45 -2.11 -1.86
N LEU A 42 -6.84 -0.95 -1.59
CA LEU A 42 -6.40 -0.52 -0.27
C LEU A 42 -7.22 0.71 0.15
N TYR A 43 -7.97 0.58 1.24
CA TYR A 43 -8.72 1.68 1.83
C TYR A 43 -7.84 2.47 2.81
N THR A 44 -7.75 3.78 2.64
CA THR A 44 -6.93 4.65 3.48
C THR A 44 -7.32 6.10 3.30
N GLU A 45 -7.33 6.87 4.39
CA GLU A 45 -7.61 8.31 4.36
C GLU A 45 -6.39 9.16 3.98
N ASP A 46 -5.19 8.66 4.29
CA ASP A 46 -3.94 9.41 4.17
C ASP A 46 -3.31 9.33 2.79
N LEU A 47 -3.50 8.21 2.06
CA LEU A 47 -2.96 8.08 0.72
C LEU A 47 -3.86 8.72 -0.34
N GLN A 48 -3.23 9.21 -1.40
CA GLN A 48 -3.92 9.86 -2.51
C GLN A 48 -4.95 8.94 -3.15
N HIS A 49 -6.22 9.31 -3.03
CA HIS A 49 -7.33 8.62 -3.67
C HIS A 49 -7.13 8.52 -5.20
N GLY A 50 -7.43 7.36 -5.77
CA GLY A 50 -7.31 7.10 -7.21
C GLY A 50 -5.90 6.71 -7.66
N ARG A 51 -4.90 6.79 -6.78
CA ARG A 51 -3.55 6.27 -7.06
C ARG A 51 -3.59 4.75 -7.27
N ARG A 52 -2.70 4.24 -8.12
CA ARG A 52 -2.60 2.81 -8.42
C ARG A 52 -1.16 2.31 -8.28
N PHE A 53 -1.01 1.10 -7.74
CA PHE A 53 0.25 0.38 -7.60
C PHE A 53 0.08 -1.04 -8.13
N ASN A 54 0.54 -1.32 -9.35
CA ASN A 54 0.53 -2.65 -9.98
C ASN A 54 -0.70 -3.52 -9.61
N GLY A 55 -1.90 -3.08 -9.99
CA GLY A 55 -3.16 -3.79 -9.71
C GLY A 55 -3.87 -3.41 -8.43
N LEU A 56 -3.19 -2.76 -7.47
CA LEU A 56 -3.79 -2.23 -6.25
C LEU A 56 -4.29 -0.79 -6.47
N SER A 57 -5.56 -0.52 -6.14
CA SER A 57 -6.17 0.81 -6.22
C SER A 57 -6.33 1.43 -4.82
N ILE A 58 -5.95 2.69 -4.65
CA ILE A 58 -6.11 3.43 -3.40
C ILE A 58 -7.48 4.10 -3.34
N ILE A 59 -8.28 3.75 -2.34
CA ILE A 59 -9.60 4.34 -2.12
C ILE A 59 -9.66 5.05 -0.77
N ASN A 60 -9.97 6.35 -0.78
CA ASN A 60 -10.29 7.06 0.45
C ASN A 60 -11.77 6.80 0.77
N PRO A 61 -12.08 6.09 1.87
CA PRO A 61 -13.47 5.73 2.20
C PRO A 61 -14.32 6.93 2.63
N PHE A 62 -13.70 8.08 2.91
CA PHE A 62 -14.35 9.32 3.32
C PHE A 62 -14.40 10.37 2.20
N GLY A 63 -13.88 10.07 1.01
CA GLY A 63 -13.96 10.96 -0.14
C GLY A 63 -15.42 11.20 -0.57
N ALA A 64 -15.77 12.45 -0.86
CA ALA A 64 -17.07 12.78 -1.45
C ALA A 64 -17.20 12.12 -2.84
N ARG A 65 -18.37 11.52 -3.10
CA ARG A 65 -18.71 10.84 -4.36
C ARG A 65 -18.48 11.72 -5.58
#